data_AF-A0A8S9K0F3-F1
#
_entry.id   AF-A0A8S9K0F3-F1
#
_cell.length_a   1.000
_cell.length_b   1.000
_cell.length_c   1.000
_cell.angle_alpha   90.00
_cell.angle_beta   90.00
_cell.angle_gamma   90.00
#
_symmetry.space_group_name_H-M   'P 1'
#
loop_
_entity.id
_entity.type
_entity.pdbx_description
1 polymer ?
#
loop_
_entity_poly.entity_id
_entity_poly.type
_entity_poly.pdbx_seq_one_letter_code
_entity_poly.pdbx_strand_id
1 'polypeptide(L)'
;MTSFLGIVECFTAVGGVNLTFIRGTEIWRIENFQPVLVPKSEHGKFYMGDTYIVLQTTQNKAGTYLFDIHFWIGKDTSQDEAGTAAVKTVELDAGLGGRAVQHREIQGHESDKFLSYFKPCIIPLEGGVASGFKKLEEEEFETRLYTCKGKRAVHLKQVPFARSSLNHDDVFILDTKEKIYQFNGANSNIQERAKALAVVQYLKDKFHEGTCDVANSSPSSNSPPQRPGLTSRSSQRAAALAALSQVLTNEKKKSPDTSPSAEAKDEKAFSEVDASEESAEAKEEEEVSPAADAITEEAGTTGATFTYQQLQAKSEKPVKGIDFKRREAYLSEEEFETVFGMEKEAFYKLPRWKQDLLKKKFNLF
;
A
#
# COMPACT_ATOMS: atom_id res chain seq x y z
N MET A 1 -3.29 11.82 34.63
CA MET A 1 -4.20 10.67 34.41
C MET A 1 -4.98 10.73 33.09
N THR A 2 -4.87 11.80 32.29
CA THR A 2 -5.59 11.99 31.02
C THR A 2 -4.97 11.31 29.79
N SER A 3 -3.90 10.53 29.94
CA SER A 3 -3.13 9.95 28.83
C SER A 3 -3.48 8.50 28.46
N PHE A 4 -4.24 7.77 29.28
CA PHE A 4 -4.53 6.35 29.04
C PHE A 4 -5.86 6.09 28.29
N LEU A 5 -6.84 7.00 28.42
CA LEU A 5 -8.16 6.83 27.83
C LEU A 5 -8.18 7.17 26.31
N GLY A 6 -7.63 8.34 25.93
CA GLY A 6 -7.66 8.81 24.54
C GLY A 6 -6.85 7.97 23.53
N ILE A 7 -5.83 7.26 23.99
CA ILE A 7 -5.05 6.32 23.15
C ILE A 7 -5.91 5.11 22.76
N VAL A 8 -6.63 4.55 23.75
CA VAL A 8 -7.52 3.40 23.53
C VAL A 8 -8.77 3.82 22.76
N GLU A 9 -9.29 5.04 22.98
CA GLU A 9 -10.42 5.58 22.21
C GLU A 9 -10.16 5.64 20.70
N CYS A 10 -8.94 5.94 20.23
CA CYS A 10 -8.62 5.93 18.80
C CYS A 10 -8.90 4.56 18.13
N PHE A 11 -8.73 3.46 18.86
CA PHE A 11 -8.98 2.11 18.35
C PHE A 11 -10.34 1.52 18.75
N THR A 12 -11.04 2.10 19.73
CA THR A 12 -12.33 1.60 20.25
C THR A 12 -13.56 2.43 19.81
N ALA A 13 -13.41 3.71 19.48
CA ALA A 13 -14.51 4.66 19.27
C ALA A 13 -15.37 4.45 18.00
N VAL A 14 -15.01 3.54 17.10
CA VAL A 14 -15.78 3.24 15.87
C VAL A 14 -16.40 1.83 15.88
N GLY A 15 -16.24 1.05 16.97
CA GLY A 15 -16.69 -0.36 16.98
C GLY A 15 -17.07 -0.97 18.32
N GLY A 16 -16.99 -0.24 19.45
CA GLY A 16 -17.40 -0.78 20.75
C GLY A 16 -16.56 -1.97 21.22
N VAL A 17 -15.32 -2.10 20.73
CA VAL A 17 -14.41 -3.18 21.11
C VAL A 17 -13.89 -2.90 22.52
N ASN A 18 -14.59 -3.43 23.51
CA ASN A 18 -13.99 -3.63 24.82
C ASN A 18 -12.81 -4.59 24.62
N LEU A 19 -11.58 -4.17 24.96
CA LEU A 19 -10.35 -4.99 24.84
C LEU A 19 -10.31 -6.12 25.89
N THR A 20 -11.44 -6.80 26.10
CA THR A 20 -11.45 -8.20 26.52
C THR A 20 -10.62 -8.96 25.49
N PHE A 21 -9.43 -9.44 25.89
CA PHE A 21 -8.41 -9.98 25.00
C PHE A 21 -8.85 -11.29 24.31
N ILE A 22 -9.66 -11.16 23.26
CA ILE A 22 -10.08 -12.25 22.40
C ILE A 22 -8.89 -12.61 21.50
N ARG A 23 -8.48 -13.87 21.56
CA ARG A 23 -7.46 -14.42 20.66
C ARG A 23 -7.93 -14.31 19.22
N GLY A 24 -7.14 -13.66 18.36
CA GLY A 24 -7.51 -13.44 16.98
C GLY A 24 -6.62 -12.44 16.27
N THR A 25 -7.01 -12.10 15.04
CA THR A 25 -6.42 -11.06 14.21
C THR A 25 -7.41 -9.91 14.13
N GLU A 26 -6.96 -8.70 14.42
CA GLU A 26 -7.72 -7.46 14.25
C GLU A 26 -6.97 -6.57 13.27
N ILE A 27 -7.69 -5.85 12.42
CA ILE A 27 -7.12 -5.09 11.31
C ILE A 27 -7.81 -3.73 11.26
N TRP A 28 -7.02 -2.68 11.17
CA TRP A 28 -7.48 -1.32 10.91
C TRP A 28 -6.82 -0.80 9.64
N ARG A 29 -7.57 -0.09 8.82
CA ARG A 29 -7.05 0.72 7.71
C ARG A 29 -6.82 2.14 8.23
N ILE A 30 -5.76 2.81 7.79
CA ILE A 30 -5.62 4.24 8.02
C ILE A 30 -6.49 4.98 7.01
N GLU A 31 -7.44 5.77 7.50
CA GLU A 31 -8.28 6.67 6.70
C GLU A 31 -8.23 8.06 7.34
N ASN A 32 -7.80 9.08 6.59
CA ASN A 32 -7.76 10.48 7.07
C ASN A 32 -7.09 10.63 8.45
N PHE A 33 -5.89 10.06 8.62
CA PHE A 33 -5.12 10.04 9.87
C PHE A 33 -5.71 9.22 11.03
N GLN A 34 -6.76 8.42 10.82
CA GLN A 34 -7.41 7.60 11.87
C GLN A 34 -7.44 6.10 11.52
N PRO A 35 -7.29 5.18 12.50
CA PRO A 35 -7.43 3.75 12.28
C PRO A 35 -8.92 3.34 12.27
N VAL A 36 -9.43 2.94 11.11
CA VAL A 36 -10.80 2.45 10.89
C VAL A 36 -10.81 0.92 10.86
N LEU A 37 -11.64 0.28 11.68
CA LEU A 37 -11.67 -1.19 11.81
C LEU A 37 -12.18 -1.85 10.52
N VAL A 38 -11.40 -2.80 9.99
CA VAL A 38 -11.73 -3.57 8.77
C VAL A 38 -12.63 -4.77 9.13
N PRO A 39 -13.79 -4.95 8.47
CA PRO A 39 -14.68 -6.10 8.70
C PRO A 39 -13.99 -7.45 8.48
N LYS A 40 -14.34 -8.46 9.30
CA LYS A 40 -13.74 -9.81 9.24
C LYS A 40 -13.91 -10.52 7.89
N SER A 41 -14.93 -10.16 7.11
CA SER A 41 -15.15 -10.64 5.73
C SER A 41 -14.06 -10.16 4.75
N GLU A 42 -13.52 -8.96 4.99
CA GLU A 42 -12.52 -8.29 4.16
C GLU A 42 -11.09 -8.57 4.60
N HIS A 43 -10.88 -9.28 5.72
CA HIS A 43 -9.54 -9.69 6.16
C HIS A 43 -8.80 -10.46 5.04
N GLY A 44 -7.56 -10.06 4.79
CA GLY A 44 -6.74 -10.55 3.67
C GLY A 44 -6.88 -9.76 2.37
N LYS A 45 -7.82 -8.81 2.25
CA LYS A 45 -7.84 -7.81 1.16
C LYS A 45 -7.03 -6.59 1.59
N PHE A 46 -6.01 -6.23 0.83
CA PHE A 46 -5.15 -5.06 1.11
C PHE A 46 -5.06 -4.17 -0.14
N TYR A 47 -5.52 -2.93 -0.03
CA TYR A 47 -5.46 -1.96 -1.12
C TYR A 47 -4.06 -1.36 -1.23
N MET A 48 -3.53 -1.27 -2.46
CA MET A 48 -2.15 -0.87 -2.74
C MET A 48 -1.85 0.60 -2.44
N GLY A 49 -2.88 1.46 -2.50
CA GLY A 49 -2.82 2.87 -2.12
C GLY A 49 -3.05 3.13 -0.63
N ASP A 50 -3.26 2.10 0.20
CA ASP A 50 -3.61 2.25 1.62
C ASP A 50 -2.51 1.73 2.55
N THR A 51 -2.56 2.16 3.82
CA THR A 51 -1.75 1.63 4.90
C THR A 51 -2.64 1.00 5.98
N TYR A 52 -2.19 -0.10 6.60
CA TYR A 52 -2.95 -0.89 7.58
C TYR A 52 -2.16 -1.17 8.84
N ILE A 53 -2.87 -1.36 9.95
CA ILE A 53 -2.36 -1.90 11.21
C ILE A 53 -3.05 -3.25 11.45
N VAL A 54 -2.28 -4.29 11.74
CA VAL A 54 -2.76 -5.64 12.04
C VAL A 54 -2.25 -6.04 13.42
N LEU A 55 -3.16 -6.21 14.37
CA LEU A 55 -2.85 -6.79 15.68
C LEU A 55 -3.15 -8.29 15.66
N GLN A 56 -2.11 -9.10 15.84
CA GLN A 56 -2.26 -10.52 16.12
C GLN A 56 -2.14 -10.77 17.63
N THR A 57 -3.24 -11.14 18.26
CA THR A 57 -3.27 -11.60 19.66
C THR A 57 -3.19 -13.13 19.69
N THR A 58 -2.15 -13.67 20.32
CA THR A 58 -2.03 -15.11 20.61
C THR A 58 -1.93 -15.35 22.11
N GLN A 59 -2.13 -16.59 22.55
CA GLN A 59 -1.96 -16.99 23.95
C GLN A 59 -0.90 -18.09 24.01
N ASN A 60 0.08 -17.95 24.89
CA ASN A 60 1.10 -18.98 25.09
C ASN A 60 0.57 -20.14 25.96
N LYS A 61 1.39 -21.19 26.11
CA LYS A 61 1.04 -22.36 26.94
C LYS A 61 0.84 -22.05 28.43
N ALA A 62 1.35 -20.92 28.92
CA ALA A 62 1.20 -20.44 30.30
C ALA A 62 -0.04 -19.52 30.48
N GLY A 63 -0.86 -19.36 29.44
CA GLY A 63 -2.07 -18.53 29.48
C GLY A 63 -1.83 -17.03 29.28
N THR A 64 -0.57 -16.57 29.15
CA THR A 64 -0.29 -15.14 28.93
C THR A 64 -0.48 -14.79 27.46
N TYR A 65 -1.09 -13.62 27.21
CA TYR A 65 -1.23 -13.09 25.86
C TYR A 65 0.11 -12.57 25.33
N LEU A 66 0.34 -12.81 24.04
CA LEU A 66 1.44 -12.28 23.24
C LEU A 66 0.82 -11.47 22.11
N PHE A 67 1.39 -10.28 21.87
CA PHE A 67 0.90 -9.33 20.89
C PHE A 67 1.97 -9.10 19.82
N ASP A 68 1.56 -9.20 18.56
CA ASP A 68 2.37 -8.80 17.42
C ASP A 68 1.57 -7.73 16.66
N ILE A 69 2.13 -6.51 16.54
CA ILE A 69 1.53 -5.45 15.73
C ILE A 69 2.34 -5.35 14.45
N HIS A 70 1.67 -5.49 13.32
CA HIS A 70 2.26 -5.32 12.00
C HIS A 70 1.65 -4.08 11.37
N PHE A 71 2.46 -3.12 10.91
CA PHE A 71 1.98 -2.06 10.03
C PHE A 71 2.38 -2.37 8.60
N TRP A 72 1.38 -2.60 7.75
CA TRP A 72 1.54 -2.93 6.34
C TRP A 72 1.40 -1.68 5.49
N ILE A 73 2.39 -1.44 4.64
CA ILE A 73 2.52 -0.25 3.79
C ILE A 73 2.31 -0.68 2.34
N GLY A 74 1.22 -0.21 1.72
CA GLY A 74 0.95 -0.40 0.31
C GLY A 74 2.00 0.26 -0.58
N LYS A 75 2.22 -0.29 -1.77
CA LYS A 75 3.24 0.22 -2.71
C LYS A 75 2.99 1.67 -3.13
N ASP A 76 1.73 2.05 -3.25
CA ASP A 76 1.27 3.32 -3.82
C ASP A 76 0.61 4.23 -2.76
N THR A 77 0.81 3.93 -1.46
CA THR A 77 0.24 4.67 -0.32
C THR A 77 0.93 6.00 -0.04
N SER A 78 0.24 6.93 0.64
CA SER A 78 0.79 8.24 0.94
C SER A 78 1.82 8.19 2.09
N GLN A 79 2.76 9.15 2.09
CA GLN A 79 3.77 9.26 3.14
C GLN A 79 3.14 9.55 4.51
N ASP A 80 2.04 10.30 4.54
CA ASP A 80 1.30 10.67 5.73
C ASP A 80 0.46 9.52 6.29
N GLU A 81 -0.12 8.65 5.47
CA GLU A 81 -0.76 7.40 5.91
C GLU A 81 0.27 6.43 6.49
N ALA A 82 1.40 6.24 5.80
CA ALA A 82 2.52 5.41 6.27
C ALA A 82 3.10 5.93 7.60
N GLY A 83 3.30 7.24 7.73
CA GLY A 83 3.75 7.88 8.96
C GLY A 83 2.72 7.76 10.10
N THR A 84 1.43 7.90 9.78
CA THR A 84 0.34 7.72 10.75
C THR A 84 0.32 6.30 11.29
N ALA A 85 0.42 5.27 10.44
CA ALA A 85 0.41 3.89 10.90
C ALA A 85 1.58 3.56 11.84
N ALA A 86 2.77 4.12 11.58
CA ALA A 86 3.92 3.97 12.46
C ALA A 86 3.67 4.61 13.85
N VAL A 87 3.15 5.84 13.90
CA VAL A 87 2.79 6.52 15.17
C VAL A 87 1.68 5.75 15.90
N LYS A 88 0.62 5.37 15.19
CA LYS A 88 -0.52 4.62 15.75
C LYS A 88 -0.14 3.22 16.24
N THR A 89 0.88 2.60 15.65
CA THR A 89 1.45 1.33 16.13
C THR A 89 2.14 1.49 17.48
N VAL A 90 2.91 2.58 17.68
CA VAL A 90 3.54 2.89 18.98
C VAL A 90 2.49 3.23 20.04
N GLU A 91 1.45 3.99 19.67
CA GLU A 91 0.31 4.28 20.56
C GLU A 91 -0.42 2.99 20.99
N LEU A 92 -0.66 2.05 20.06
CA LEU A 92 -1.30 0.77 20.35
C LEU A 92 -0.44 -0.11 21.27
N ASP A 93 0.86 -0.21 21.04
CA ASP A 93 1.77 -0.95 21.94
C ASP A 93 1.80 -0.36 23.34
N ALA A 94 1.85 0.98 23.47
CA ALA A 94 1.75 1.65 24.76
C ALA A 94 0.44 1.30 25.50
N GLY A 95 -0.69 1.23 24.77
CA GLY A 95 -1.97 0.76 25.30
C GLY A 95 -1.99 -0.72 25.71
N LEU A 96 -1.18 -1.57 25.08
CA LEU A 96 -0.97 -2.98 25.44
C LEU A 96 0.06 -3.18 26.57
N GLY A 97 0.67 -2.09 27.04
CA GLY A 97 1.64 -2.03 28.13
C GLY A 97 3.11 -2.14 27.70
N GLY A 98 3.44 -1.82 26.45
CA GLY A 98 4.81 -1.89 25.92
C GLY A 98 5.32 -3.34 25.80
N ARG A 99 4.44 -4.25 25.37
CA ARG A 99 4.69 -5.70 25.34
C ARG A 99 4.49 -6.31 23.95
N ALA A 100 4.08 -5.53 22.97
CA ALA A 100 3.90 -6.00 21.61
C ALA A 100 5.24 -5.99 20.86
N VAL A 101 5.43 -6.98 19.98
CA VAL A 101 6.50 -6.89 18.99
C VAL A 101 5.96 -6.14 17.78
N GLN A 102 6.63 -5.06 17.39
CA GLN A 102 6.24 -4.22 16.27
C GLN A 102 6.98 -4.67 15.00
N HIS A 103 6.27 -4.86 13.90
CA HIS A 103 6.79 -5.32 12.61
C HIS A 103 6.41 -4.34 11.51
N ARG A 104 7.37 -3.98 10.65
CA ARG A 104 7.12 -3.18 9.44
C ARG A 104 6.99 -4.12 8.25
N GLU A 105 5.81 -4.17 7.64
CA GLU A 105 5.52 -5.00 6.48
C GLU A 105 5.42 -4.10 5.24
N ILE A 106 6.18 -4.40 4.20
CA ILE A 106 6.14 -3.68 2.92
C ILE A 106 5.46 -4.58 1.89
N GLN A 107 4.54 -4.05 1.08
CA GLN A 107 3.90 -4.81 0.02
C GLN A 107 4.94 -5.54 -0.86
N GLY A 108 4.80 -6.86 -1.02
CA GLY A 108 5.70 -7.69 -1.82
C GLY A 108 6.92 -8.23 -1.07
N HIS A 109 7.15 -7.78 0.15
CA HIS A 109 8.28 -8.13 1.02
C HIS A 109 7.82 -8.45 2.45
N GLU A 110 6.58 -8.88 2.63
CA GLU A 110 6.01 -9.21 3.93
C GLU A 110 6.67 -10.44 4.55
N SER A 111 6.74 -10.44 5.88
CA SER A 111 7.28 -11.54 6.67
C SER A 111 6.43 -12.81 6.52
N ASP A 112 7.10 -13.98 6.54
CA ASP A 112 6.43 -15.28 6.65
C ASP A 112 5.42 -15.32 7.82
N LYS A 113 5.70 -14.55 8.88
CA LYS A 113 4.87 -14.46 10.08
C LYS A 113 3.56 -13.75 9.77
N PHE A 114 3.61 -12.55 9.19
CA PHE A 114 2.42 -11.81 8.75
C PHE A 114 1.57 -12.61 7.76
N LEU A 115 2.21 -13.15 6.72
CA LEU A 115 1.51 -13.95 5.70
C LEU A 115 0.89 -15.23 6.28
N SER A 116 1.38 -15.75 7.41
CA SER A 116 0.82 -16.95 8.05
C SER A 116 -0.58 -16.76 8.65
N TYR A 117 -0.97 -15.50 8.92
CA TYR A 117 -2.28 -15.14 9.46
C TYR A 117 -3.37 -15.24 8.38
N PHE A 118 -3.03 -14.98 7.13
CA PHE A 118 -3.94 -14.90 6.00
C PHE A 118 -3.90 -16.18 5.18
N LYS A 119 -4.89 -17.05 5.36
CA LYS A 119 -5.00 -18.33 4.65
C LYS A 119 -6.09 -18.26 3.58
N PRO A 120 -5.81 -18.67 2.32
CA PRO A 120 -4.55 -19.22 1.83
C PRO A 120 -3.45 -18.18 1.55
N CYS A 121 -3.81 -16.90 1.39
CA CYS A 121 -2.94 -15.80 0.99
C CYS A 121 -3.56 -14.43 1.33
N ILE A 122 -2.76 -13.36 1.23
CA ILE A 122 -3.28 -11.99 1.03
C ILE A 122 -3.61 -11.75 -0.45
N ILE A 123 -4.52 -10.83 -0.73
CA ILE A 123 -4.87 -10.36 -2.07
C ILE A 123 -4.56 -8.86 -2.14
N PRO A 124 -3.59 -8.42 -2.95
CA PRO A 124 -3.40 -7.01 -3.27
C PRO A 124 -4.53 -6.55 -4.21
N LEU A 125 -5.10 -5.38 -3.92
CA LEU A 125 -6.15 -4.73 -4.71
C LEU A 125 -5.71 -3.33 -5.13
N GLU A 126 -5.99 -2.93 -6.37
CA GLU A 126 -5.67 -1.57 -6.82
C GLU A 126 -6.63 -0.53 -6.21
N GLY A 127 -6.18 0.72 -6.09
CA GLY A 127 -6.92 1.82 -5.47
C GLY A 127 -6.60 2.02 -3.97
N GLY A 128 -7.43 2.81 -3.30
CA GLY A 128 -7.28 3.20 -1.90
C GLY A 128 -8.18 4.38 -1.49
N VAL A 129 -8.10 4.80 -0.23
CA VAL A 129 -8.88 5.90 0.39
C VAL A 129 -8.63 7.22 -0.30
N ALA A 130 -7.36 7.54 -0.59
CA ALA A 130 -6.97 8.76 -1.31
C ALA A 130 -7.54 8.83 -2.74
N SER A 131 -7.93 7.70 -3.33
CA SER A 131 -8.62 7.65 -4.62
C SER A 131 -10.09 8.11 -4.54
N GLY A 132 -10.66 8.21 -3.34
CA GLY A 132 -12.03 8.69 -3.09
C GLY A 132 -13.15 7.70 -3.41
N PHE A 133 -12.84 6.60 -4.11
CA PHE A 133 -13.82 5.59 -4.51
C PHE A 133 -14.14 4.59 -3.39
N LYS A 134 -15.12 4.90 -2.54
CA LYS A 134 -15.91 3.87 -1.88
C LYS A 134 -16.88 3.28 -2.93
N LYS A 135 -16.37 2.40 -3.80
CA LYS A 135 -17.11 1.88 -4.96
C LYS A 135 -18.31 1.04 -4.49
N LEU A 136 -19.47 1.69 -4.47
CA LEU A 136 -20.80 1.10 -4.29
C LEU A 136 -21.49 0.88 -5.65
N GLU A 137 -20.70 0.84 -6.71
CA GLU A 137 -21.11 0.46 -8.05
C GLU A 137 -20.88 -1.05 -8.20
N GLU A 138 -21.80 -1.74 -8.86
CA GLU A 138 -21.65 -3.15 -9.22
C GLU A 138 -20.28 -3.36 -9.90
N GLU A 139 -19.37 -4.11 -9.27
CA GLU A 139 -18.03 -4.30 -9.83
C GLU A 139 -18.13 -5.05 -11.16
N GLU A 140 -18.01 -4.32 -12.28
CA GLU A 140 -17.67 -4.93 -13.56
C GLU A 140 -16.42 -5.78 -13.34
N PHE A 141 -16.56 -7.09 -13.56
CA PHE A 141 -15.51 -8.05 -13.26
C PHE A 141 -14.24 -7.70 -14.04
N GLU A 142 -13.20 -7.32 -13.30
CA GLU A 142 -11.88 -7.00 -13.85
C GLU A 142 -11.06 -8.28 -14.01
N THR A 143 -10.54 -8.52 -15.22
CA THR A 143 -9.65 -9.66 -15.47
C THR A 143 -8.27 -9.39 -14.90
N ARG A 144 -7.86 -10.18 -13.89
CA ARG A 144 -6.61 -9.97 -13.13
C ARG A 144 -5.65 -11.13 -13.32
N LEU A 145 -4.38 -10.83 -13.57
CA LEU A 145 -3.30 -11.81 -13.66
C LEU A 145 -2.41 -11.69 -12.42
N TYR A 146 -2.21 -12.80 -11.72
CA TYR A 146 -1.37 -12.85 -10.53
C TYR A 146 -0.17 -13.77 -10.76
N THR A 147 0.98 -13.37 -10.23
CA THR A 147 2.08 -14.29 -9.89
C THR A 147 1.84 -14.88 -8.51
N CYS A 148 2.06 -16.18 -8.36
CA CYS A 148 1.90 -16.93 -7.12
C CYS A 148 3.25 -17.57 -6.76
N LYS A 149 3.89 -17.05 -5.70
CA LYS A 149 5.21 -17.51 -5.23
C LYS A 149 5.17 -17.92 -3.76
N GLY A 150 6.12 -18.74 -3.33
CA GLY A 150 6.37 -19.02 -1.92
C GLY A 150 5.99 -20.44 -1.48
N LYS A 151 6.89 -21.07 -0.71
CA LYS A 151 6.80 -22.48 -0.32
C LYS A 151 5.98 -22.72 0.96
N ARG A 152 6.08 -21.79 1.94
CA ARG A 152 5.43 -21.89 3.25
C ARG A 152 4.14 -21.06 3.28
N ALA A 153 4.30 -19.74 3.23
CA ALA A 153 3.24 -18.80 2.91
C ALA A 153 3.22 -18.51 1.40
N VAL A 154 2.06 -18.12 0.88
CA VAL A 154 1.87 -17.79 -0.54
C VAL A 154 1.76 -16.28 -0.68
N HIS A 155 2.62 -15.72 -1.52
CA HIS A 155 2.55 -14.32 -1.91
C HIS A 155 1.92 -14.23 -3.30
N LEU A 156 0.78 -13.53 -3.39
CA LEU A 156 0.15 -13.13 -4.64
C LEU A 156 0.57 -11.72 -5.00
N LYS A 157 1.06 -11.54 -6.22
CA LYS A 157 1.35 -10.22 -6.79
C LYS A 157 0.63 -10.07 -8.12
N GLN A 158 -0.27 -9.10 -8.21
CA GLN A 158 -0.90 -8.66 -9.46
C GLN A 158 0.20 -8.19 -10.43
N VAL A 159 0.07 -8.61 -11.68
CA VAL A 159 0.95 -8.25 -12.79
C VAL A 159 0.08 -7.85 -13.99
N PRO A 160 0.58 -7.02 -14.93
CA PRO A 160 -0.18 -6.65 -16.11
C PRO A 160 -0.71 -7.88 -16.86
N PHE A 161 -1.93 -7.80 -17.41
CA PHE A 161 -2.49 -8.86 -18.26
C PHE A 161 -1.82 -8.86 -19.64
N ALA A 162 -0.54 -9.26 -19.67
CA ALA A 162 0.30 -9.23 -20.84
C ALA A 162 1.17 -10.50 -20.95
N ARG A 163 1.43 -10.94 -22.18
CA ARG A 163 2.31 -12.09 -22.43
C ARG A 163 3.73 -11.88 -21.90
N SER A 164 4.20 -10.63 -21.88
CA SER A 164 5.51 -10.22 -21.34
C SER A 164 5.64 -10.39 -19.83
N SER A 165 4.52 -10.51 -19.10
CA SER A 165 4.51 -10.77 -17.66
C SER A 165 4.71 -12.25 -17.31
N LEU A 166 4.53 -13.17 -18.27
CA LEU A 166 4.70 -14.61 -18.07
C LEU A 166 6.18 -15.02 -18.18
N ASN A 167 6.59 -15.97 -17.34
CA ASN A 167 7.91 -16.61 -17.39
C ASN A 167 7.82 -18.13 -17.19
N HIS A 168 8.97 -18.82 -17.18
CA HIS A 168 9.04 -20.27 -17.05
C HIS A 168 9.24 -20.77 -15.61
N ASP A 169 9.48 -19.88 -14.65
CA ASP A 169 9.88 -20.24 -13.29
C ASP A 169 8.75 -20.10 -12.27
N ASP A 170 7.77 -19.24 -12.54
CA ASP A 170 6.67 -18.94 -11.63
C ASP A 170 5.38 -19.70 -11.95
N VAL A 171 4.46 -19.72 -10.97
CA VAL A 171 3.06 -20.09 -11.19
C VAL A 171 2.24 -18.82 -11.34
N PHE A 172 1.32 -18.82 -12.30
CA PHE A 172 0.45 -17.71 -12.62
C PHE A 172 -1.02 -18.13 -12.47
N ILE A 173 -1.84 -17.21 -11.96
CA ILE A 173 -3.29 -17.38 -11.84
C ILE A 173 -3.94 -16.26 -12.63
N LEU A 174 -4.67 -16.61 -13.69
CA LEU A 174 -5.50 -15.67 -14.44
C LEU A 174 -6.94 -15.82 -13.97
N ASP A 175 -7.46 -14.75 -13.39
CA ASP A 175 -8.81 -14.66 -12.86
C ASP A 175 -9.72 -13.97 -13.91
N THR A 176 -10.74 -14.69 -14.39
CA THR A 176 -11.70 -14.20 -15.40
C THR A 176 -13.13 -14.53 -14.95
N LYS A 177 -14.11 -13.72 -15.36
CA LYS A 177 -15.49 -13.75 -14.85
C LYS A 177 -16.12 -15.13 -14.77
N GLU A 178 -15.86 -15.99 -15.74
CA GLU A 178 -16.45 -17.33 -15.86
C GLU A 178 -15.47 -18.46 -15.46
N LYS A 179 -14.16 -18.17 -15.39
CA LYS A 179 -13.12 -19.21 -15.35
C LYS A 179 -11.79 -18.72 -14.78
N ILE A 180 -11.22 -19.52 -13.88
CA ILE A 180 -9.88 -19.29 -13.34
C ILE A 180 -8.89 -20.26 -13.99
N TYR A 181 -7.78 -19.74 -14.49
CA TYR A 181 -6.73 -20.52 -15.14
C TYR A 181 -5.45 -20.52 -14.29
N GLN A 182 -4.94 -21.70 -13.96
CA GLN A 182 -3.61 -21.88 -13.36
C GLN A 182 -2.59 -22.23 -14.46
N PHE A 183 -1.70 -21.29 -14.78
CA PHE A 183 -0.57 -21.53 -15.66
C PHE A 183 0.70 -21.83 -14.84
N ASN A 184 1.27 -23.01 -15.04
CA ASN A 184 2.49 -23.42 -14.33
C ASN A 184 3.70 -23.25 -15.25
N GLY A 185 4.63 -22.37 -14.89
CA GLY A 185 5.94 -22.30 -15.54
C GLY A 185 6.65 -23.66 -15.49
N ALA A 186 7.37 -24.03 -16.56
CA ALA A 186 8.02 -25.34 -16.70
C ALA A 186 8.92 -25.70 -15.50
N ASN A 187 9.64 -24.72 -14.95
CA ASN A 187 10.61 -24.84 -13.87
C ASN A 187 10.01 -24.60 -12.47
N SER A 188 8.74 -24.17 -12.38
CA SER A 188 8.07 -23.81 -11.11
C SER A 188 8.01 -24.97 -10.11
N ASN A 189 8.14 -24.69 -8.81
CA ASN A 189 8.20 -25.72 -7.78
C ASN A 189 6.85 -26.44 -7.58
N ILE A 190 6.88 -27.76 -7.40
CA ILE A 190 5.66 -28.57 -7.18
C ILE A 190 4.84 -28.10 -5.96
N GLN A 191 5.49 -27.60 -4.90
CA GLN A 191 4.80 -27.04 -3.74
C GLN A 191 4.06 -25.74 -4.08
N GLU A 192 4.66 -24.88 -4.92
CA GLU A 192 4.05 -23.62 -5.36
C GLU A 192 2.85 -23.91 -6.29
N ARG A 193 2.96 -24.91 -7.17
CA ARG A 193 1.82 -25.39 -7.99
C ARG A 193 0.65 -25.90 -7.15
N ALA A 194 0.92 -26.66 -6.09
CA ALA A 194 -0.11 -27.16 -5.18
C ALA A 194 -0.73 -26.04 -4.33
N LYS A 195 0.08 -25.05 -3.93
CA LYS A 195 -0.38 -23.86 -3.19
C LYS A 195 -1.21 -22.92 -4.06
N ALA A 196 -0.81 -22.69 -5.31
CA ALA A 196 -1.58 -21.93 -6.29
C ALA A 196 -2.97 -22.57 -6.50
N LEU A 197 -3.08 -23.89 -6.54
CA LEU A 197 -4.37 -24.56 -6.64
C LEU A 197 -5.28 -24.27 -5.44
N ALA A 198 -4.73 -24.21 -4.22
CA ALA A 198 -5.49 -23.81 -3.03
C ALA A 198 -5.94 -22.34 -3.09
N VAL A 199 -5.13 -21.46 -3.68
CA VAL A 199 -5.55 -20.08 -3.98
C VAL A 199 -6.67 -20.04 -5.01
N VAL A 200 -6.57 -20.81 -6.10
CA VAL A 200 -7.60 -20.88 -7.15
C VAL A 200 -8.96 -21.32 -6.59
N GLN A 201 -8.99 -22.33 -5.69
CA GLN A 201 -10.25 -22.70 -5.02
C GLN A 201 -10.79 -21.58 -4.13
N TYR A 202 -9.92 -20.89 -3.38
CA TYR A 202 -10.34 -19.74 -2.55
C TYR A 202 -10.86 -18.56 -3.38
N LEU A 203 -10.25 -18.26 -4.53
CA LEU A 203 -10.76 -17.23 -5.45
C LEU A 203 -12.15 -17.63 -6.00
N LYS A 204 -12.27 -18.87 -6.46
CA LYS A 204 -13.54 -19.47 -6.92
C LYS A 204 -14.65 -19.36 -5.86
N ASP A 205 -14.37 -19.75 -4.63
CA ASP A 205 -15.36 -19.74 -3.54
C ASP A 205 -15.71 -18.32 -3.07
N LYS A 206 -14.73 -17.41 -3.01
CA LYS A 206 -14.90 -16.05 -2.44
C LYS A 206 -15.35 -14.98 -3.43
N PHE A 207 -15.07 -15.13 -4.73
CA PHE A 207 -15.37 -14.14 -5.76
C PHE A 207 -16.27 -14.65 -6.90
N HIS A 208 -16.46 -15.97 -7.03
CA HIS A 208 -17.34 -16.58 -8.06
C HIS A 208 -18.42 -17.49 -7.48
N GLU A 209 -18.69 -17.41 -6.17
CA GLU A 209 -19.73 -18.19 -5.48
C GLU A 209 -19.63 -19.72 -5.69
N GLY A 210 -18.42 -20.23 -6.00
CA GLY A 210 -18.21 -21.65 -6.31
C GLY A 210 -18.67 -22.09 -7.71
N THR A 211 -19.12 -21.17 -8.57
CA THR A 211 -19.71 -21.50 -9.88
C THR A 211 -18.73 -21.49 -11.05
N CYS A 212 -17.59 -20.78 -10.96
CA CYS A 212 -16.65 -20.67 -12.07
C CYS A 212 -15.91 -21.98 -12.39
N ASP A 213 -15.50 -22.12 -13.65
CA ASP A 213 -14.65 -23.22 -14.08
C ASP A 213 -13.20 -23.05 -13.56
N VAL A 214 -12.46 -24.15 -13.45
CA VAL A 214 -11.02 -24.14 -13.15
C VAL A 214 -10.26 -24.93 -14.22
N ALA A 215 -9.24 -24.33 -14.81
CA ALA A 215 -8.38 -24.97 -15.80
C ALA A 215 -6.89 -24.90 -15.42
N ASN A 216 -6.26 -26.06 -15.27
CA ASN A 216 -4.84 -26.16 -14.92
C ASN A 216 -4.03 -26.60 -16.14
N SER A 217 -3.03 -25.80 -16.56
CA SER A 217 -2.04 -26.27 -17.53
C SER A 217 -0.91 -27.01 -16.80
N SER A 218 -0.98 -28.34 -16.76
CA SER A 218 0.13 -29.17 -16.27
C SER A 218 1.20 -29.34 -17.36
N PRO A 219 2.49 -29.05 -17.11
CA PRO A 219 3.55 -29.59 -17.95
C PRO A 219 3.52 -31.12 -17.80
N SER A 220 3.45 -31.83 -18.94
CA SER A 220 3.26 -33.28 -19.02
C SER A 220 4.32 -34.06 -18.23
N SER A 221 3.91 -34.76 -17.17
CA SER A 221 4.72 -35.79 -16.52
C SER A 221 4.75 -37.06 -17.38
N ASN A 222 5.94 -37.62 -17.57
CA ASN A 222 6.19 -38.78 -18.43
C ASN A 222 5.25 -39.98 -18.18
N SER A 223 4.57 -40.43 -19.24
CA SER A 223 4.20 -41.84 -19.41
C SER A 223 5.42 -42.65 -19.91
N PRO A 224 5.49 -43.98 -19.68
CA PRO A 224 6.68 -44.78 -20.01
C PRO A 224 6.97 -44.84 -21.54
N PRO A 225 8.22 -45.12 -21.94
CA PRO A 225 8.70 -44.83 -23.29
C PRO A 225 8.16 -45.81 -24.34
N GLN A 226 7.50 -45.28 -25.36
CA GLN A 226 7.39 -45.94 -26.67
C GLN A 226 8.47 -45.41 -27.63
N ARG A 227 8.91 -46.28 -28.54
CA ARG A 227 10.05 -46.03 -29.45
C ARG A 227 9.76 -44.95 -30.49
N PRO A 228 10.81 -44.31 -31.05
CA PRO A 228 10.65 -43.04 -31.76
C PRO A 228 10.07 -43.20 -33.17
N GLY A 229 8.98 -42.48 -33.43
CA GLY A 229 8.64 -41.96 -34.75
C GLY A 229 8.82 -40.43 -34.73
N LEU A 230 9.50 -39.86 -35.73
CA LEU A 230 9.71 -38.42 -35.81
C LEU A 230 8.36 -37.69 -36.04
N THR A 231 8.06 -36.63 -35.28
CA THR A 231 7.51 -35.35 -35.81
C THR A 231 7.21 -34.30 -34.72
N SER A 232 7.31 -33.02 -35.12
CA SER A 232 6.54 -31.86 -34.64
C SER A 232 6.72 -31.31 -33.21
N ARG A 233 7.62 -30.33 -33.08
CA ARG A 233 7.81 -29.47 -31.89
C ARG A 233 6.88 -28.24 -31.90
N SER A 234 5.56 -28.43 -32.04
CA SER A 234 4.60 -27.31 -32.28
C SER A 234 3.36 -27.22 -31.36
N SER A 235 2.98 -28.29 -30.65
CA SER A 235 1.68 -28.39 -29.95
C SER A 235 1.48 -27.35 -28.82
N GLN A 236 2.47 -27.14 -27.95
CA GLN A 236 2.29 -26.34 -26.72
C GLN A 236 2.11 -24.83 -26.97
N ARG A 237 2.64 -24.30 -28.08
CA ARG A 237 2.45 -22.89 -28.46
C ARG A 237 1.01 -22.64 -28.94
N ALA A 238 0.34 -23.65 -29.50
CA ALA A 238 -1.02 -23.55 -30.02
C ALA A 238 -2.07 -23.41 -28.91
N ALA A 239 -1.96 -24.18 -27.81
CA ALA A 239 -2.93 -24.11 -26.71
C ALA A 239 -2.94 -22.73 -26.01
N ALA A 240 -1.77 -22.17 -25.72
CA ALA A 240 -1.65 -20.83 -25.14
C ALA A 240 -2.13 -19.73 -26.09
N LEU A 241 -1.86 -19.86 -27.41
CA LEU A 241 -2.38 -18.94 -28.42
C LEU A 241 -3.90 -19.06 -28.58
N ALA A 242 -4.47 -20.26 -28.48
CA ALA A 242 -5.91 -20.48 -28.57
C ALA A 242 -6.65 -19.82 -27.40
N ALA A 243 -6.18 -20.00 -26.16
CA ALA A 243 -6.77 -19.35 -24.98
C ALA A 243 -6.68 -17.82 -25.06
N LEU A 244 -5.50 -17.26 -25.40
CA LEU A 244 -5.32 -15.82 -25.56
C LEU A 244 -6.17 -15.26 -26.72
N SER A 245 -6.30 -16.01 -27.83
CA SER A 245 -7.14 -15.62 -28.96
C SER A 245 -8.63 -15.62 -28.62
N GLN A 246 -9.11 -16.54 -27.79
CA GLN A 246 -10.51 -16.58 -27.34
C GLN A 246 -10.87 -15.37 -26.46
N VAL A 247 -9.97 -14.96 -25.55
CA VAL A 247 -10.16 -13.74 -24.74
C VAL A 247 -10.16 -12.49 -25.62
N LEU A 248 -9.15 -12.32 -26.49
CA LEU A 248 -9.02 -11.14 -27.36
C LEU A 248 -10.14 -11.01 -28.43
N THR A 249 -10.82 -12.11 -28.79
CA THR A 249 -11.93 -12.07 -29.76
C THR A 249 -13.28 -11.76 -29.13
N ASN A 250 -13.47 -12.02 -27.83
CA ASN A 250 -14.68 -11.61 -27.11
C ASN A 250 -14.72 -10.09 -26.84
N GLU A 251 -13.56 -9.48 -26.54
CA GLU A 251 -13.40 -8.02 -26.36
C GLU A 251 -13.83 -7.22 -27.62
N LYS A 252 -13.55 -7.75 -28.82
CA LYS A 252 -13.66 -7.01 -30.07
C LYS A 252 -15.08 -6.92 -30.66
N LYS A 253 -16.11 -7.37 -29.94
CA LYS A 253 -17.50 -7.44 -30.44
C LYS A 253 -18.38 -6.22 -30.11
N LYS A 254 -17.82 -5.15 -29.54
CA LYS A 254 -18.55 -3.90 -29.23
C LYS A 254 -17.95 -2.70 -29.98
N SER A 255 -18.67 -2.26 -31.03
CA SER A 255 -18.50 -1.02 -31.84
C SER A 255 -17.93 -1.22 -33.27
N PRO A 256 -18.54 -0.61 -34.33
CA PRO A 256 -18.14 -0.78 -35.73
C PRO A 256 -17.28 0.36 -36.32
N ASP A 257 -16.52 -0.02 -37.37
CA ASP A 257 -15.88 0.74 -38.46
C ASP A 257 -15.71 2.28 -38.42
N THR A 258 -14.45 2.72 -38.62
CA THR A 258 -14.06 3.31 -39.92
C THR A 258 -12.53 3.28 -40.16
N SER A 259 -12.14 3.15 -41.43
CA SER A 259 -10.78 3.24 -42.03
C SER A 259 -10.90 4.08 -43.32
N PRO A 260 -9.82 4.53 -44.03
CA PRO A 260 -8.42 4.04 -44.10
C PRO A 260 -7.39 5.21 -43.92
N SER A 261 -6.17 5.33 -44.50
CA SER A 261 -5.35 4.58 -45.48
C SER A 261 -3.86 5.02 -45.45
N ALA A 262 -2.96 4.12 -45.87
CA ALA A 262 -1.60 4.39 -46.41
C ALA A 262 -0.55 4.97 -45.42
N GLU A 263 0.78 4.83 -45.59
CA GLU A 263 1.61 4.17 -46.62
C GLU A 263 2.97 3.73 -46.01
N ALA A 264 3.79 2.93 -46.70
CA ALA A 264 5.04 2.36 -46.17
C ALA A 264 6.32 2.90 -46.86
N LYS A 265 7.48 2.80 -46.19
CA LYS A 265 8.83 2.69 -46.83
C LYS A 265 9.96 2.28 -45.87
N ASP A 266 10.83 1.42 -46.39
CA ASP A 266 12.19 1.03 -45.95
C ASP A 266 13.22 2.20 -46.03
N GLU A 267 14.49 2.15 -45.58
CA GLU A 267 15.40 1.04 -45.22
C GLU A 267 16.61 1.49 -44.35
N LYS A 268 17.29 0.52 -43.69
CA LYS A 268 18.74 0.43 -43.33
C LYS A 268 19.39 1.28 -42.21
N ALA A 269 20.57 0.80 -41.77
CA ALA A 269 21.21 1.05 -40.47
C ALA A 269 22.75 1.22 -40.53
N PHE A 270 23.31 1.94 -39.55
CA PHE A 270 24.74 2.00 -39.11
C PHE A 270 24.81 2.86 -37.81
N SER A 271 25.61 2.65 -36.76
CA SER A 271 26.48 1.55 -36.29
C SER A 271 26.64 1.62 -34.75
N GLU A 272 27.48 0.76 -34.15
CA GLU A 272 27.86 0.81 -32.72
C GLU A 272 28.97 1.84 -32.41
N VAL A 273 29.04 2.31 -31.16
CA VAL A 273 30.29 2.48 -30.38
C VAL A 273 30.00 2.30 -28.88
N ASP A 274 30.99 1.72 -28.19
CA ASP A 274 31.00 1.32 -26.77
C ASP A 274 31.75 2.38 -25.90
N ALA A 275 31.79 2.17 -24.58
CA ALA A 275 32.70 2.71 -23.53
C ALA A 275 32.03 3.37 -22.30
N SER A 276 31.75 2.53 -21.30
CA SER A 276 32.28 2.57 -19.91
C SER A 276 32.71 3.88 -19.19
N GLU A 277 32.44 3.89 -17.87
CA GLU A 277 33.16 4.61 -16.78
C GLU A 277 32.95 6.16 -16.66
N GLU A 278 33.00 6.81 -15.49
CA GLU A 278 33.22 6.35 -14.10
C GLU A 278 32.50 7.24 -13.04
N SER A 279 32.84 6.99 -11.78
CA SER A 279 32.39 7.52 -10.49
C SER A 279 32.40 9.05 -10.25
N ALA A 280 31.62 9.46 -9.23
CA ALA A 280 31.98 10.56 -8.33
C ALA A 280 31.31 10.33 -6.94
N GLU A 281 32.09 9.88 -5.96
CA GLU A 281 31.70 9.78 -4.55
C GLU A 281 32.18 11.03 -3.79
N ALA A 282 31.36 11.58 -2.90
CA ALA A 282 31.79 12.59 -1.93
C ALA A 282 31.09 12.32 -0.58
N LYS A 283 31.88 11.85 0.39
CA LYS A 283 31.53 11.79 1.81
C LYS A 283 31.99 13.07 2.48
N GLU A 284 31.25 13.52 3.49
CA GLU A 284 31.82 14.22 4.64
C GLU A 284 31.01 13.85 5.89
N GLU A 285 31.70 13.30 6.88
CA GLU A 285 31.22 13.11 8.25
C GLU A 285 32.03 14.05 9.14
N GLU A 286 31.40 14.75 10.09
CA GLU A 286 32.08 15.13 11.32
C GLU A 286 31.07 15.22 12.49
N GLU A 287 31.37 14.52 13.59
CA GLU A 287 30.74 14.75 14.89
C GLU A 287 31.51 15.82 15.66
N VAL A 288 30.81 16.79 16.29
CA VAL A 288 31.18 17.28 17.64
C VAL A 288 29.92 17.75 18.39
N SER A 289 29.85 17.40 19.68
CA SER A 289 29.16 18.16 20.74
C SER A 289 30.11 18.20 21.96
N PRO A 290 29.86 18.98 23.05
CA PRO A 290 28.79 19.95 23.31
C PRO A 290 29.27 21.32 23.86
N ALA A 291 28.40 22.33 23.88
CA ALA A 291 28.49 23.46 24.83
C ALA A 291 27.14 24.21 24.93
N ALA A 292 26.87 24.81 26.10
CA ALA A 292 25.78 25.75 26.29
C ALA A 292 26.30 27.19 26.13
N ASP A 293 25.48 28.13 25.65
CA ASP A 293 25.14 29.31 26.46
C ASP A 293 23.99 30.19 25.92
N ALA A 294 23.52 31.05 26.84
CA ALA A 294 22.54 32.12 26.79
C ALA A 294 22.06 32.74 25.45
N ILE A 295 20.73 32.86 25.38
CA ILE A 295 19.91 34.05 25.02
C ILE A 295 20.63 35.22 24.34
N THR A 296 20.10 35.62 23.17
CA THR A 296 20.02 37.04 22.81
C THR A 296 18.67 37.33 22.15
N GLU A 297 17.88 38.20 22.76
CA GLU A 297 16.69 38.78 22.15
C GLU A 297 17.12 39.91 21.20
N GLU A 298 16.60 39.92 19.96
CA GLU A 298 16.64 41.09 19.08
C GLU A 298 15.19 41.37 18.63
N ALA A 299 14.55 42.27 19.35
CA ALA A 299 13.17 42.68 19.14
C ALA A 299 13.06 43.61 17.92
N GLY A 300 12.86 43.03 16.74
CA GLY A 300 12.49 43.73 15.51
C GLY A 300 11.08 44.32 15.58
N THR A 301 10.92 45.41 16.35
CA THR A 301 9.65 46.12 16.53
C THR A 301 9.19 46.81 15.26
N THR A 302 8.22 46.19 14.59
CA THR A 302 7.05 46.94 14.14
C THR A 302 5.87 46.44 14.97
N GLY A 303 5.36 47.29 15.87
CA GLY A 303 4.21 46.96 16.73
C GLY A 303 2.87 46.91 15.98
N ALA A 304 2.91 46.53 14.70
CA ALA A 304 1.76 46.48 13.81
C ALA A 304 1.10 45.10 13.95
N THR A 305 0.05 45.04 14.76
CA THR A 305 -0.88 43.92 14.76
C THR A 305 -1.84 44.05 13.57
N PHE A 306 -2.11 42.93 12.90
CA PHE A 306 -3.07 42.86 11.80
C PHE A 306 -4.10 41.77 12.08
N THR A 307 -5.30 41.92 11.52
CA THR A 307 -6.36 40.92 11.68
C THR A 307 -6.02 39.62 10.95
N TYR A 308 -6.49 38.49 11.47
CA TYR A 308 -6.32 37.16 10.88
C TYR A 308 -6.65 37.14 9.37
N GLN A 309 -7.75 37.79 8.96
CA GLN A 309 -8.17 37.85 7.55
C GLN A 309 -7.18 38.59 6.64
N GLN A 310 -6.41 39.54 7.16
CA GLN A 310 -5.38 40.27 6.41
C GLN A 310 -4.07 39.48 6.30
N LEU A 311 -3.80 38.59 7.26
CA LEU A 311 -2.58 37.78 7.33
C LEU A 311 -2.67 36.44 6.59
N GLN A 312 -3.87 35.99 6.23
CA GLN A 312 -4.08 34.77 5.43
C GLN A 312 -3.33 34.81 4.08
N ALA A 313 -2.78 33.66 3.67
CA ALA A 313 -2.04 33.46 2.42
C ALA A 313 -2.85 33.79 1.15
N LYS A 314 -4.19 33.77 1.24
CA LYS A 314 -5.13 34.02 0.14
C LYS A 314 -5.98 35.29 0.35
N SER A 315 -5.54 36.23 1.19
CA SER A 315 -6.29 37.45 1.50
C SER A 315 -6.49 38.35 0.27
N GLU A 316 -7.69 38.92 0.10
CA GLU A 316 -8.01 39.88 -0.95
C GLU A 316 -7.26 41.23 -0.81
N LYS A 317 -6.74 41.52 0.39
CA LYS A 317 -5.98 42.74 0.70
C LYS A 317 -4.67 42.38 1.42
N PRO A 318 -3.68 41.83 0.70
CA PRO A 318 -2.44 41.36 1.31
C PRO A 318 -1.63 42.51 1.91
N VAL A 319 -1.24 42.35 3.19
CA VAL A 319 -0.35 43.29 3.88
C VAL A 319 1.02 43.25 3.21
N LYS A 320 1.58 44.44 2.91
CA LYS A 320 2.90 44.59 2.27
C LYS A 320 3.95 44.88 3.34
N GLY A 321 5.14 44.27 3.21
CA GLY A 321 6.29 44.52 4.10
C GLY A 321 6.35 43.65 5.36
N ILE A 322 5.54 42.60 5.48
CA ILE A 322 5.61 41.62 6.58
C ILE A 322 6.44 40.38 6.20
N ASP A 323 7.01 39.69 7.18
CA ASP A 323 7.64 38.39 6.97
C ASP A 323 6.56 37.31 6.77
N PHE A 324 6.40 36.86 5.51
CA PHE A 324 5.45 35.84 5.13
C PHE A 324 5.70 34.47 5.80
N LYS A 325 6.91 34.18 6.30
CA LYS A 325 7.23 32.93 7.04
C LYS A 325 6.87 33.01 8.53
N ARG A 326 6.51 34.21 9.00
CA ARG A 326 6.17 34.52 10.40
C ARG A 326 4.86 35.32 10.51
N ARG A 327 3.88 35.06 9.62
CA ARG A 327 2.55 35.71 9.64
C ARG A 327 1.90 35.64 11.03
N GLU A 328 2.09 34.55 11.77
CA GLU A 328 1.56 34.39 13.13
C GLU A 328 2.17 35.35 14.17
N ALA A 329 3.37 35.88 13.91
CA ALA A 329 4.02 36.83 14.82
C ALA A 329 3.27 38.18 14.85
N TYR A 330 2.59 38.53 13.75
CA TYR A 330 1.86 39.80 13.56
C TYR A 330 0.39 39.76 14.01
N LEU A 331 -0.10 38.62 14.53
CA LEU A 331 -1.39 38.58 15.22
C LEU A 331 -1.26 39.22 16.61
N SER A 332 -2.30 39.96 17.02
CA SER A 332 -2.53 40.29 18.43
C SER A 332 -2.71 39.02 19.25
N GLU A 333 -2.43 39.07 20.55
CA GLU A 333 -2.54 37.92 21.46
C GLU A 333 -3.96 37.32 21.50
N GLU A 334 -4.99 38.17 21.60
CA GLU A 334 -6.40 37.78 21.58
C GLU A 334 -6.80 37.04 20.28
N GLU A 335 -6.40 37.55 19.12
CA GLU A 335 -6.64 36.85 17.84
C GLU A 335 -5.79 35.58 17.70
N PHE A 336 -4.56 35.58 18.23
CA PHE A 336 -3.69 34.41 18.21
C PHE A 336 -4.34 33.26 18.98
N GLU A 337 -4.84 33.51 20.19
CA GLU A 337 -5.60 32.54 20.98
C GLU A 337 -6.89 32.12 20.28
N THR A 338 -7.62 33.06 19.69
CA THR A 338 -8.86 32.77 18.95
C THR A 338 -8.63 31.86 17.74
N VAL A 339 -7.52 32.04 17.02
CA VAL A 339 -7.16 31.26 15.83
C VAL A 339 -6.54 29.92 16.19
N PHE A 340 -5.54 29.89 17.07
CA PHE A 340 -4.76 28.69 17.39
C PHE A 340 -5.31 27.86 18.56
N GLY A 341 -6.21 28.42 19.38
CA GLY A 341 -6.74 27.79 20.58
C GLY A 341 -5.71 27.64 21.70
N MET A 342 -4.64 28.43 21.70
CA MET A 342 -3.55 28.41 22.68
C MET A 342 -2.79 29.73 22.72
N GLU A 343 -2.18 30.03 23.87
CA GLU A 343 -1.31 31.18 24.08
C GLU A 343 -0.11 31.21 23.11
N LYS A 344 0.35 32.41 22.76
CA LYS A 344 1.47 32.65 21.84
C LYS A 344 2.78 32.03 22.35
N GLU A 345 3.01 32.06 23.66
CA GLU A 345 4.13 31.37 24.29
C GLU A 345 4.07 29.84 24.14
N ALA A 346 2.89 29.25 24.36
CA ALA A 346 2.70 27.80 24.27
C ALA A 346 2.96 27.30 22.83
N PHE A 347 2.57 28.08 21.83
CA PHE A 347 2.87 27.81 20.43
C PHE A 347 4.36 27.79 20.12
N TYR A 348 5.13 28.81 20.57
CA TYR A 348 6.58 28.86 20.28
C TYR A 348 7.38 27.79 21.04
N LYS A 349 6.83 27.21 22.12
CA LYS A 349 7.39 26.05 22.82
C LYS A 349 7.16 24.71 22.07
N LEU A 350 6.35 24.68 21.00
CA LEU A 350 6.13 23.47 20.19
C LEU A 350 7.32 23.18 19.25
N PRO A 351 7.62 21.90 18.92
CA PRO A 351 8.57 21.55 17.88
C PRO A 351 8.23 22.21 16.54
N ARG A 352 9.25 22.60 15.76
CA ARG A 352 9.08 23.44 14.57
C ARG A 352 8.10 22.86 13.54
N TRP A 353 8.16 21.55 13.29
CA TRP A 353 7.24 20.85 12.38
C TRP A 353 5.76 21.02 12.78
N LYS A 354 5.47 21.08 14.10
CA LYS A 354 4.12 21.25 14.64
C LYS A 354 3.66 22.71 14.57
N GLN A 355 4.58 23.67 14.75
CA GLN A 355 4.31 25.09 14.46
C GLN A 355 3.92 25.27 12.99
N ASP A 356 4.72 24.74 12.06
CA ASP A 356 4.48 24.88 10.62
C ASP A 356 3.21 24.14 10.15
N LEU A 357 2.85 23.01 10.77
CA LEU A 357 1.58 22.31 10.53
C LEU A 357 0.37 23.17 10.95
N LEU A 358 0.43 23.80 12.12
CA LEU A 358 -0.63 24.70 12.60
C LEU A 358 -0.74 25.96 11.73
N LYS A 359 0.39 26.56 11.32
CA LYS A 359 0.39 27.69 10.37
C LYS A 359 -0.30 27.32 9.06
N LYS A 360 0.02 26.15 8.48
CA LYS A 360 -0.63 25.64 7.27
C LYS A 360 -2.14 25.45 7.47
N LYS A 361 -2.57 24.83 8.58
CA LYS A 361 -3.99 24.63 8.91
C LYS A 361 -4.80 25.93 8.89
N PHE A 362 -4.21 27.03 9.38
CA PHE A 362 -4.87 28.34 9.44
C PHE A 362 -4.52 29.27 8.26
N ASN A 363 -3.89 28.76 7.19
CA ASN A 363 -3.46 29.55 6.02
C ASN A 363 -2.50 30.71 6.37
N LEU A 364 -1.67 30.54 7.40
CA LEU A 364 -0.64 31.48 7.86
C LEU A 364 0.79 30.99 7.50
N PHE A 365 0.91 30.18 6.44
CA PHE A 365 2.17 29.69 5.86
C PHE A 365 2.28 30.14 4.41
#